data_AF-A0A1G5UUJ0-F1
#
_entry.id   AF-A0A1G5UUJ0-F1
#
_cell.length_a   1.000
_cell.length_b   1.000
_cell.length_c   1.000
_cell.angle_alpha   90.00
_cell.angle_beta   90.00
_cell.angle_gamma   90.00
#
_symmetry.space_group_name_H-M   'P 1'
#
loop_
_entity.id
_entity.type
_entity.pdbx_description
1 polymer ?
#
loop_
_entity_poly.entity_id
_entity_poly.type
_entity_poly.pdbx_seq_one_letter_code
_entity_poly.pdbx_strand_id
1 'polypeptide(L)'
;MDKTTVMILIVLVALLGLSLTFAGENPSDNETTLNVSSEGSCELSKLVNDIRTKDYYAGYDNETLSWMESLGSKYVWFSDDEIVIMDWWDSNKIPSVSVCDGYAHEIFSCTILENRSLGNMNNSKDVLLVKNVEYIKEEIRGNGLA
;
A
#
# COMPACT_ATOMS: atom_id res chain seq x y z
N MET A 1 4.10 57.09 -7.67
CA MET A 1 4.30 55.69 -7.22
C MET A 1 5.40 55.13 -8.08
N ASP A 2 6.57 54.89 -7.48
CA ASP A 2 7.78 54.58 -8.25
C ASP A 2 7.73 53.16 -8.79
N LYS A 3 8.37 52.93 -9.95
CA LYS A 3 8.43 51.61 -10.60
C LYS A 3 8.95 50.52 -9.67
N THR A 4 9.84 50.89 -8.74
CA THR A 4 10.40 50.03 -7.70
C THR A 4 9.32 49.57 -6.70
N THR A 5 8.41 50.47 -6.31
CA THR A 5 7.29 50.14 -5.40
C THR A 5 6.29 49.20 -6.06
N VAL A 6 6.05 49.34 -7.37
CA VAL A 6 5.16 48.46 -8.13
C VAL A 6 5.76 47.05 -8.28
N MET A 7 7.06 46.95 -8.56
CA MET A 7 7.76 45.66 -8.64
C MET A 7 7.73 44.86 -7.32
N ILE A 8 7.95 45.53 -6.19
CA ILE A 8 7.92 44.87 -4.87
C ILE A 8 6.52 44.32 -4.55
N LEU A 9 5.46 45.05 -4.93
CA LEU A 9 4.08 44.63 -4.72
C LEU A 9 3.73 43.37 -5.53
N ILE A 10 4.19 43.28 -6.78
CA ILE A 10 3.93 42.13 -7.66
C ILE A 10 4.61 40.87 -7.10
N VAL A 11 5.84 40.98 -6.60
CA VAL A 11 6.59 39.86 -6.01
C VAL A 11 5.92 39.39 -4.72
N LEU A 12 5.43 40.30 -3.88
CA LEU A 12 4.71 39.97 -2.66
C LEU A 12 3.38 39.25 -2.93
N VAL A 13 2.62 39.69 -3.95
CA VAL A 13 1.36 39.03 -4.35
C VAL A 13 1.62 37.64 -4.95
N ALA A 14 2.71 37.46 -5.71
CA ALA A 14 3.09 36.15 -6.25
C ALA A 14 3.51 35.16 -5.14
N LEU A 15 4.27 35.62 -4.14
CA LEU A 15 4.66 34.78 -3.00
C LEU A 15 3.47 34.40 -2.11
N LEU A 16 2.54 35.33 -1.88
CA LEU A 16 1.31 35.06 -1.12
C LEU A 16 0.34 34.13 -1.88
N GLY A 17 0.31 34.23 -3.22
CA GLY A 17 -0.48 33.34 -4.07
C GLY A 17 0.01 31.88 -4.07
N LEU A 18 1.31 31.66 -3.89
CA LEU A 18 1.90 30.32 -3.79
C LEU A 18 1.56 29.62 -2.46
N SER A 19 1.36 30.37 -1.38
CA SER A 19 1.06 29.80 -0.05
C SER A 19 -0.40 29.37 0.17
N LEU A 20 -1.31 29.69 -0.77
CA LEU A 20 -2.75 29.39 -0.62
C LEU A 20 -3.21 28.08 -1.28
N THR A 21 -2.31 27.26 -1.83
CA THR A 21 -2.67 25.96 -2.44
C THR A 21 -2.40 24.75 -1.55
N PHE A 22 -1.92 24.94 -0.32
CA PHE A 22 -1.88 23.90 0.72
C PHE A 22 -2.99 24.10 1.76
N ALA A 23 -4.22 24.37 1.30
CA ALA A 23 -5.38 24.01 2.08
C ALA A 23 -5.57 22.51 1.88
N GLY A 24 -4.98 21.72 2.78
CA GLY A 24 -5.23 20.29 2.87
C GLY A 24 -6.72 20.07 3.11
N GLU A 25 -7.44 19.81 2.03
CA GLU A 25 -8.67 19.05 2.11
C GLU A 25 -8.27 17.72 2.75
N ASN A 26 -8.59 17.53 4.03
CA ASN A 26 -8.62 16.19 4.60
C ASN A 26 -9.65 15.44 3.75
N PRO A 27 -9.24 14.48 2.91
CA PRO A 27 -10.22 13.58 2.35
C PRO A 27 -10.88 12.96 3.59
N SER A 28 -12.21 12.86 3.59
CA SER A 28 -12.87 11.89 4.44
C SER A 28 -12.32 10.54 3.99
N ASP A 29 -11.22 10.13 4.61
CA ASP A 29 -10.38 9.04 4.16
C ASP A 29 -11.25 7.79 4.15
N ASN A 30 -11.25 7.10 3.01
CA ASN A 30 -11.80 5.77 2.88
C ASN A 30 -10.82 4.82 3.59
N GLU A 31 -10.64 5.07 4.89
CA GLU A 31 -9.74 4.34 5.76
C GLU A 31 -10.33 2.95 5.95
N THR A 32 -9.56 1.95 5.58
CA THR A 32 -9.92 0.55 5.73
C THR A 32 -8.96 -0.12 6.71
N THR A 33 -9.43 -1.15 7.39
CA THR A 33 -8.59 -2.02 8.20
C THR A 33 -8.33 -3.30 7.43
N LEU A 34 -7.05 -3.65 7.27
CA LEU A 34 -6.61 -4.88 6.63
C LEU A 34 -5.88 -5.76 7.63
N ASN A 35 -5.87 -7.07 7.38
CA ASN A 35 -5.06 -8.04 8.10
C ASN A 35 -4.14 -8.78 7.14
N VAL A 36 -2.89 -8.95 7.51
CA VAL A 36 -1.87 -9.63 6.70
C VAL A 36 -1.10 -10.63 7.55
N SER A 37 -0.44 -11.59 6.89
CA SER A 37 0.45 -12.54 7.55
C SER A 37 1.61 -11.83 8.25
N SER A 38 1.94 -12.24 9.47
CA SER A 38 3.09 -11.75 10.24
C SER A 38 4.45 -12.27 9.73
N GLU A 39 4.48 -13.15 8.72
CA GLU A 39 5.73 -13.67 8.13
C GLU A 39 6.62 -12.58 7.49
N GLY A 40 6.05 -11.40 7.31
CA GLY A 40 6.74 -10.21 6.83
C GLY A 40 6.54 -9.95 5.34
N SER A 41 7.16 -8.86 4.88
CA SER A 41 7.02 -8.41 3.51
C SER A 41 8.07 -8.99 2.57
N CYS A 42 7.75 -8.99 1.28
CA CYS A 42 8.72 -9.21 0.21
C CYS A 42 8.73 -8.05 -0.79
N GLU A 43 9.77 -7.96 -1.59
CA GLU A 43 9.84 -6.98 -2.68
C GLU A 43 8.83 -7.33 -3.77
N LEU A 44 8.12 -6.33 -4.29
CA LEU A 44 7.12 -6.51 -5.36
C LEU A 44 7.71 -7.19 -6.60
N SER A 45 8.96 -6.88 -6.93
CA SER A 45 9.68 -7.51 -8.05
C SER A 45 9.79 -9.03 -7.93
N LYS A 46 9.91 -9.56 -6.71
CA LYS A 46 9.96 -11.01 -6.45
C LYS A 46 8.60 -11.65 -6.70
N LEU A 47 7.53 -11.05 -6.16
CA LEU A 47 6.18 -11.52 -6.40
C LEU A 47 5.81 -11.47 -7.89
N VAL A 48 6.09 -10.36 -8.59
CA VAL A 48 5.85 -10.23 -10.04
C VAL A 48 6.54 -11.36 -10.82
N ASN A 49 7.79 -11.68 -10.45
CA ASN A 49 8.51 -12.78 -11.08
C ASN A 49 7.86 -14.14 -10.77
N ASP A 50 7.38 -14.37 -9.54
CA ASP A 50 6.67 -15.60 -9.19
C ASP A 50 5.34 -15.71 -9.96
N ILE A 51 4.55 -14.63 -10.07
CA ILE A 51 3.31 -14.60 -10.87
C ILE A 51 3.58 -15.02 -12.31
N ARG A 52 4.67 -14.53 -12.89
CA ARG A 52 5.02 -14.84 -14.28
C ARG A 52 5.49 -16.28 -14.49
N THR A 53 6.15 -16.87 -13.49
CA THR A 53 6.93 -18.11 -13.68
C THR A 53 6.36 -19.33 -13.01
N LYS A 54 5.43 -19.18 -12.06
CA LYS A 54 4.91 -20.30 -11.27
C LYS A 54 3.53 -20.72 -11.77
N ASP A 55 3.35 -22.03 -11.97
CA ASP A 55 2.12 -22.61 -12.49
C ASP A 55 0.88 -22.32 -11.63
N TYR A 56 1.04 -22.10 -10.32
CA TYR A 56 -0.09 -21.80 -9.43
C TYR A 56 -0.71 -20.41 -9.67
N TYR A 57 0.00 -19.52 -10.39
CA TYR A 57 -0.54 -18.25 -10.87
C TYR A 57 -1.06 -18.31 -12.30
N ALA A 58 -1.12 -19.50 -12.93
CA ALA A 58 -1.64 -19.63 -14.28
C ALA A 58 -3.07 -19.06 -14.39
N GLY A 59 -3.30 -18.20 -15.38
CA GLY A 59 -4.56 -17.48 -15.55
C GLY A 59 -4.57 -16.07 -14.93
N TYR A 60 -3.41 -15.56 -14.50
CA TYR A 60 -3.28 -14.18 -14.06
C TYR A 60 -3.65 -13.17 -15.16
N ASP A 61 -4.11 -11.98 -14.74
CA ASP A 61 -4.43 -10.87 -15.62
C ASP A 61 -3.16 -10.08 -16.01
N ASN A 62 -2.89 -9.99 -17.31
CA ASN A 62 -1.69 -9.35 -17.84
C ASN A 62 -1.67 -7.83 -17.61
N GLU A 63 -2.84 -7.18 -17.59
CA GLU A 63 -2.93 -5.74 -17.34
C GLU A 63 -2.56 -5.43 -15.88
N THR A 64 -3.07 -6.23 -14.95
CA THR A 64 -2.75 -6.14 -13.52
C THR A 64 -1.28 -6.42 -13.27
N LEU A 65 -0.69 -7.46 -13.89
CA LEU A 65 0.74 -7.72 -13.75
C LEU A 65 1.60 -6.57 -14.29
N SER A 66 1.24 -6.02 -15.46
CA SER A 66 1.95 -4.87 -16.05
C SER A 66 1.84 -3.62 -15.18
N TRP A 67 0.69 -3.39 -14.57
CA TRP A 67 0.50 -2.32 -13.60
C TRP A 67 1.38 -2.52 -12.37
N MET A 68 1.42 -3.72 -11.78
CA MET A 68 2.31 -4.05 -10.66
C MET A 68 3.78 -3.75 -10.99
N GLU A 69 4.25 -4.14 -12.18
CA GLU A 69 5.60 -3.84 -12.66
C GLU A 69 5.89 -2.33 -12.73
N SER A 70 4.90 -1.54 -13.15
CA SER A 70 5.03 -0.09 -13.29
C SER A 70 5.18 0.65 -11.97
N LEU A 71 4.77 0.05 -10.85
CA LEU A 71 4.85 0.66 -9.51
C LEU A 71 6.30 0.76 -9.00
N GLY A 72 7.23 0.02 -9.60
CA GLY A 72 8.65 0.03 -9.25
C GLY A 72 8.94 -0.59 -7.88
N SER A 73 9.80 0.05 -7.10
CA SER A 73 10.25 -0.47 -5.80
C SER A 73 9.17 -0.32 -4.72
N LYS A 74 8.36 -1.36 -4.57
CA LYS A 74 7.33 -1.49 -3.51
C LYS A 74 7.53 -2.78 -2.71
N TYR A 75 6.81 -2.86 -1.60
CA TYR A 75 6.78 -4.01 -0.71
C TYR A 75 5.38 -4.63 -0.68
N VAL A 76 5.35 -5.93 -0.49
CA VAL A 76 4.14 -6.75 -0.57
C VAL A 76 3.92 -7.48 0.74
N TRP A 77 2.68 -7.42 1.22
CA TRP A 77 2.17 -8.23 2.31
C TRP A 77 1.04 -9.13 1.78
N PHE A 78 0.91 -10.31 2.37
CA PHE A 78 -0.07 -11.31 1.94
C PHE A 78 -1.19 -11.44 2.95
N SER A 79 -2.42 -11.40 2.48
CA SER A 79 -3.61 -11.85 3.20
C SER A 79 -4.15 -13.12 2.54
N ASP A 80 -5.16 -13.72 3.18
CA ASP A 80 -5.83 -14.94 2.69
C ASP A 80 -6.44 -14.71 1.31
N ASP A 81 -7.06 -13.54 1.09
CA ASP A 81 -7.76 -13.20 -0.15
C ASP A 81 -7.07 -12.08 -0.95
N GLU A 82 -6.11 -11.38 -0.35
CA GLU A 82 -5.56 -10.13 -0.89
C GLU A 82 -4.02 -10.12 -0.95
N ILE A 83 -3.50 -9.35 -1.89
CA ILE A 83 -2.08 -8.98 -2.02
C ILE A 83 -2.01 -7.47 -1.78
N VAL A 84 -1.37 -7.05 -0.70
CA VAL A 84 -1.30 -5.65 -0.31
C VAL A 84 0.06 -5.06 -0.66
N ILE A 85 0.07 -4.11 -1.58
CA ILE A 85 1.26 -3.39 -2.07
C ILE A 85 1.33 -2.03 -1.38
N MET A 86 2.50 -1.71 -0.84
CA MET A 86 2.75 -0.42 -0.18
C MET A 86 4.20 0.05 -0.37
N ASP A 87 4.46 1.30 -0.01
CA ASP A 87 5.81 1.84 0.02
C ASP A 87 6.64 1.28 1.19
N TRP A 88 7.96 1.34 1.06
CA TRP A 88 8.90 0.90 2.10
C TRP A 88 8.63 1.55 3.47
N TRP A 89 8.33 2.86 3.48
CA TRP A 89 8.05 3.60 4.71
C TRP A 89 6.81 3.09 5.44
N ASP A 90 5.77 2.74 4.68
CA ASP A 90 4.53 2.18 5.23
C ASP A 90 4.74 0.73 5.67
N SER A 91 5.45 -0.06 4.87
CA SER A 91 5.78 -1.45 5.20
C SER A 91 6.57 -1.60 6.49
N ASN A 92 7.48 -0.66 6.80
CA ASN A 92 8.29 -0.72 8.01
C ASN A 92 7.52 -0.40 9.31
N LYS A 93 6.29 0.09 9.21
CA LYS A 93 5.44 0.35 10.38
C LYS A 93 4.78 -0.91 10.91
N ILE A 94 4.68 -1.94 10.07
CA ILE A 94 4.06 -3.21 10.41
C ILE A 94 5.17 -4.13 10.97
N PRO A 95 5.06 -4.57 12.24
CA PRO A 95 6.00 -5.53 12.80
C PRO A 95 5.86 -6.89 12.10
N SER A 96 6.88 -7.73 12.19
CA SER A 96 6.79 -9.12 11.72
C SER A 96 7.22 -10.03 12.85
N VAL A 97 6.37 -11.00 13.16
CA VAL A 97 6.64 -12.02 14.18
C VAL A 97 6.51 -13.41 13.59
N SER A 98 7.40 -14.28 14.01
CA SER A 98 7.32 -15.70 13.69
C SER A 98 6.81 -16.45 14.91
N VAL A 99 5.79 -17.29 14.73
CA VAL A 99 5.26 -18.18 15.76
C VAL A 99 5.51 -19.63 15.33
N CYS A 100 5.82 -20.52 16.29
CA CYS A 100 6.15 -21.92 15.98
C CYS A 100 4.92 -22.83 15.86
N ASP A 101 3.83 -22.54 16.58
CA ASP A 101 2.65 -23.41 16.71
C ASP A 101 1.32 -22.63 16.59
N GLY A 102 1.21 -21.79 15.57
CA GLY A 102 0.00 -21.01 15.33
C GLY A 102 0.10 -20.16 14.08
N TYR A 103 -0.89 -19.29 13.92
CA TYR A 103 -0.91 -18.25 12.88
C TYR A 103 -0.88 -16.89 13.56
N ALA A 104 -0.03 -16.00 13.06
CA ALA A 104 0.04 -14.62 13.51
C ALA A 104 -0.34 -13.72 12.33
N HIS A 105 -1.23 -12.76 12.61
CA HIS A 105 -1.64 -11.75 11.65
C HIS A 105 -1.43 -10.36 12.23
N GLU A 106 -0.95 -9.46 11.38
CA GLU A 106 -0.83 -8.04 11.68
C GLU A 106 -2.06 -7.31 11.16
N ILE A 107 -2.62 -6.44 11.99
CA ILE A 107 -3.78 -5.62 11.67
C ILE A 107 -3.36 -4.16 11.66
N PHE A 108 -3.68 -3.47 10.57
CA PHE A 108 -3.35 -2.06 10.36
C PHE A 108 -4.48 -1.34 9.64
N SER A 109 -4.60 -0.02 9.84
CA SER A 109 -5.43 0.82 8.99
C SER A 109 -4.62 1.44 7.86
N CYS A 110 -5.29 1.75 6.75
CA CYS A 110 -4.68 2.36 5.58
C CYS A 110 -5.73 3.00 4.66
N THR A 111 -5.27 3.75 3.66
CA THR A 111 -6.10 4.21 2.54
C THR A 111 -5.82 3.36 1.30
N ILE A 112 -6.86 2.75 0.72
CA ILE A 112 -6.75 2.08 -0.59
C ILE A 112 -6.66 3.15 -1.68
N LEU A 113 -5.60 3.10 -2.47
CA LEU A 113 -5.39 3.94 -3.66
C LEU A 113 -5.96 3.30 -4.92
N GLU A 114 -5.78 1.99 -5.06
CA GLU A 114 -6.21 1.23 -6.23
C GLU A 114 -6.48 -0.23 -5.86
N ASN A 115 -7.48 -0.84 -6.49
CA ASN A 115 -7.84 -2.25 -6.35
C ASN A 115 -7.96 -2.87 -7.75
N ARG A 116 -7.22 -3.95 -8.00
CA ARG A 116 -7.30 -4.75 -9.24
C ARG A 116 -7.39 -6.24 -8.90
N SER A 117 -8.12 -7.01 -9.70
CA SER A 117 -8.09 -8.47 -9.57
C SER A 117 -6.84 -9.03 -10.26
N LEU A 118 -6.13 -9.96 -9.63
CA LEU A 118 -5.03 -10.68 -10.28
C LEU A 118 -5.52 -11.65 -11.36
N GLY A 119 -6.83 -11.82 -11.55
CA GLY A 119 -7.41 -12.64 -12.60
C GLY A 119 -8.10 -13.91 -12.09
N ASN A 120 -8.64 -14.69 -13.03
CA ASN A 120 -9.48 -15.85 -12.74
C ASN A 120 -8.63 -17.11 -12.51
N MET A 121 -7.98 -17.15 -11.35
CA MET A 121 -7.23 -18.31 -10.86
C MET A 121 -8.10 -19.14 -9.91
N ASN A 122 -7.68 -20.39 -9.60
CA ASN A 122 -8.38 -21.24 -8.64
C ASN A 122 -8.53 -20.62 -7.23
N ASN A 123 -7.79 -19.54 -6.95
CA ASN A 123 -7.96 -18.63 -5.82
C ASN A 123 -7.68 -17.20 -6.31
N SER A 124 -8.66 -16.56 -6.96
CA SER A 124 -8.51 -15.16 -7.41
C SER A 124 -8.20 -14.28 -6.22
N LYS A 125 -7.03 -13.63 -6.23
CA LYS A 125 -6.65 -12.65 -5.22
C LYS A 125 -6.85 -11.24 -5.76
N ASP A 126 -7.34 -10.36 -4.90
CA ASP A 126 -7.34 -8.92 -5.18
C ASP A 126 -5.97 -8.34 -4.85
N VAL A 127 -5.54 -7.35 -5.62
CA VAL A 127 -4.27 -6.64 -5.47
C VAL A 127 -4.58 -5.19 -5.10
N LEU A 128 -4.21 -4.82 -3.88
CA LEU A 128 -4.50 -3.53 -3.29
C LEU A 128 -3.22 -2.69 -3.24
N LEU A 129 -3.23 -1.50 -3.83
CA LEU A 129 -2.22 -0.49 -3.57
C LEU A 129 -2.71 0.42 -2.44
N VAL A 130 -1.93 0.53 -1.36
CA VAL A 130 -2.33 1.29 -0.17
C VAL A 130 -1.28 2.35 0.22
N LYS A 131 -1.72 3.31 1.03
CA LYS A 131 -0.86 4.32 1.68
C LYS A 131 -1.35 4.61 3.10
N ASN A 132 -0.60 5.45 3.82
CA ASN A 132 -0.97 5.95 5.15
C ASN A 132 -1.20 4.78 6.11
N VAL A 133 -0.27 3.82 6.12
CA VAL A 133 -0.39 2.64 6.98
C VAL A 133 -0.19 3.06 8.43
N GLU A 134 -1.11 2.65 9.30
CA GLU A 134 -1.02 2.78 10.75
C GLU A 134 -1.25 1.43 11.41
N TYR A 135 -0.21 0.90 12.06
CA TYR A 135 -0.30 -0.37 12.76
C TYR A 135 -1.25 -0.27 13.96
N ILE A 136 -2.15 -1.25 14.09
CA ILE A 136 -3.15 -1.30 15.15
C ILE A 136 -2.74 -2.35 16.19
N LYS A 137 -2.64 -3.61 15.78
CA LYS A 137 -2.40 -4.74 16.69
C LYS A 137 -1.99 -6.00 15.94
N GLU A 138 -1.50 -6.96 16.71
CA GLU A 138 -1.19 -8.33 16.30
C GLU A 138 -2.28 -9.27 16.84
N GLU A 139 -2.68 -10.27 16.06
CA GLU A 139 -3.52 -11.38 16.50
C GLU A 139 -2.80 -12.72 16.32
N ILE A 140 -2.50 -13.40 17.42
CA ILE A 140 -1.96 -14.77 17.42
C ILE A 140 -3.09 -15.76 17.71
N ARG A 141 -3.27 -16.74 16.83
CA ARG A 141 -4.15 -17.89 17.02
C ARG A 141 -3.32 -19.15 17.13
N GLY A 142 -3.26 -19.72 18.34
CA GLY A 142 -2.60 -21.01 18.57
C GLY A 142 -3.39 -22.16 17.93
N ASN A 143 -2.69 -23.18 17.42
CA ASN A 143 -3.28 -24.42 16.91
C ASN A 143 -3.75 -25.35 18.04
N GLY A 144 -4.53 -24.82 19.00
CA GLY A 144 -5.01 -25.58 20.15
C GLY A 144 -5.72 -26.86 19.70
N LEU A 145 -5.03 -27.99 19.85
CA LEU A 145 -5.69 -29.27 20.08
C LEU A 145 -6.42 -29.12 21.43
N ALA A 146 -7.75 -29.06 21.38
CA ALA A 146 -8.58 -29.29 22.55
C ALA A 146 -8.33 -30.69 23.13
#